data_AF-A0A948G2R3-F1
#
_entry.id   AF-A0A948G2R3-F1
#
_cell.length_a   1.000
_cell.length_b   1.000
_cell.length_c   1.000
_cell.angle_alpha   90.00
_cell.angle_beta   90.00
_cell.angle_gamma   90.00
#
_symmetry.space_group_name_H-M   'P 1'
#
loop_
_entity.id
_entity.type
_entity.pdbx_description
1 polymer ?
#
loop_
_entity_poly.entity_id
_entity_poly.type
_entity_poly.pdbx_seq_one_letter_code
_entity_poly.pdbx_strand_id
1 'polypeptide(L)'
;MNDLYESIKFTEQHHLEIAKLFDYSKVPASELDLAIEKYKKYVTNDELPRYLYLIRRTGTKYYKIGITNDLNKRLSTLQTGCPHELRIIFYAEADMDDYLGKEIKYIEEFLHKNFNEQRHRGEWFKLDYHHLSDIVMFLDLNRELAVRILSTNELSHYFQKRRRFGNDAE
;
A
#
# COMPACT_ATOMS: atom_id res chain seq x y z
N MET A 1 5.99 -22.30 -8.88
CA MET A 1 6.23 -21.14 -8.01
C MET A 1 5.03 -21.11 -7.07
N ASN A 2 5.22 -21.39 -5.77
CA ASN A 2 4.13 -21.30 -4.80
C ASN A 2 3.56 -19.88 -4.86
N ASP A 3 2.26 -19.73 -5.11
CA ASP A 3 1.61 -18.43 -5.05
C ASP A 3 1.70 -17.93 -3.60
N LEU A 4 2.68 -17.06 -3.34
CA LEU A 4 2.94 -16.43 -2.04
C LEU A 4 1.70 -15.66 -1.53
N TYR A 5 0.87 -15.21 -2.47
CA TYR A 5 -0.41 -14.55 -2.29
C TYR A 5 -1.40 -15.09 -3.33
N GLU A 6 -2.58 -15.52 -2.90
CA GLU A 6 -3.60 -16.11 -3.80
C GLU A 6 -4.64 -15.07 -4.22
N SER A 7 -4.88 -14.10 -3.35
CA SER A 7 -5.91 -13.07 -3.55
C SER A 7 -5.43 -11.84 -4.32
N ILE A 8 -4.13 -11.75 -4.65
CA ILE A 8 -3.53 -10.64 -5.41
C ILE A 8 -3.27 -11.07 -6.85
N LYS A 9 -4.00 -10.50 -7.80
CA LYS A 9 -3.93 -10.78 -9.24
C LYS A 9 -2.93 -9.86 -9.95
N PHE A 10 -1.71 -9.79 -9.41
CA PHE A 10 -0.62 -9.01 -10.01
C PHE A 10 0.00 -9.80 -11.18
N THR A 11 0.39 -9.12 -12.26
CA THR A 11 0.80 -9.77 -13.51
C THR A 11 1.99 -9.04 -14.12
N GLU A 12 2.64 -9.68 -15.11
CA GLU A 12 3.76 -9.07 -15.85
C GLU A 12 3.40 -7.73 -16.48
N GLN A 13 2.16 -7.57 -16.96
CA GLN A 13 1.69 -6.30 -17.49
C GLN A 13 1.74 -5.18 -16.43
N HIS A 14 1.42 -5.47 -15.17
CA HIS A 14 1.52 -4.50 -14.09
C HIS A 14 3.00 -4.17 -13.76
N HIS A 15 3.91 -5.14 -13.84
CA HIS A 15 5.36 -4.87 -13.72
C HIS A 15 5.83 -3.90 -14.80
N LEU A 16 5.42 -4.11 -16.06
CA LEU A 16 5.76 -3.22 -17.17
C LEU A 16 5.15 -1.83 -17.02
N GLU A 17 3.93 -1.72 -16.48
CA GLU A 17 3.28 -0.44 -16.21
C GLU A 17 4.02 0.35 -15.13
N ILE A 18 4.43 -0.29 -14.04
CA ILE A 18 5.22 0.38 -13.00
C ILE A 18 6.60 0.79 -13.54
N ALA A 19 7.30 -0.08 -14.29
CA ALA A 19 8.59 0.28 -14.88
C ALA A 19 8.50 1.52 -15.78
N LYS A 20 7.40 1.68 -16.52
CA LYS A 20 7.14 2.88 -17.34
C LYS A 20 6.92 4.15 -16.52
N LEU A 21 6.49 4.07 -15.27
CA LEU A 21 6.36 5.24 -14.39
C LEU A 21 7.71 5.91 -14.11
N PHE A 22 8.78 5.12 -14.18
CA PHE A 22 10.17 5.51 -13.92
C PHE A 22 11.01 5.69 -15.20
N ASP A 23 10.45 5.45 -16.39
CA ASP A 23 11.14 5.73 -17.66
C ASP A 23 11.10 7.23 -17.98
N TYR A 24 12.05 7.96 -17.39
CA TYR A 24 12.22 9.39 -17.61
C TYR A 24 12.91 9.73 -18.95
N SER A 25 13.37 8.72 -19.72
CA SER A 25 14.13 8.96 -20.95
C SER A 25 13.31 9.63 -22.06
N LYS A 26 11.97 9.53 -21.97
CA LYS A 26 11.02 10.11 -22.93
C LYS A 26 10.23 11.29 -22.37
N VAL A 27 10.46 11.66 -21.11
CA VAL A 27 9.77 12.79 -20.47
C VAL A 27 10.43 14.08 -20.95
N PRO A 28 9.68 15.06 -21.49
CA PRO A 28 10.23 16.36 -21.88
C PRO A 28 10.94 17.03 -20.69
N ALA A 29 12.07 17.69 -20.96
CA ALA A 29 12.86 18.35 -19.90
C ALA A 29 12.03 19.33 -19.06
N SER A 30 11.10 20.05 -19.69
CA SER A 30 10.17 20.95 -19.00
C SER A 30 9.23 20.23 -18.02
N GLU A 31 8.79 19.01 -18.34
CA GLU A 31 7.94 18.21 -17.46
C GLU A 31 8.75 17.59 -16.32
N LEU A 32 10.00 17.21 -16.59
CA LEU A 32 10.95 16.76 -15.57
C LEU A 32 11.31 17.88 -14.59
N ASP A 33 11.61 19.07 -15.09
CA ASP A 33 11.91 20.25 -14.26
C ASP A 33 10.69 20.63 -13.40
N LEU A 34 9.50 20.61 -13.98
CA LEU A 34 8.27 20.87 -13.24
C LEU A 34 8.03 19.80 -12.16
N ALA A 35 8.35 18.54 -12.44
CA ALA A 35 8.27 17.43 -11.48
C ALA A 35 9.31 17.55 -10.36
N ILE A 36 10.54 17.99 -10.67
CA ILE A 36 11.62 18.24 -9.70
C ILE A 36 11.30 19.46 -8.82
N GLU A 37 10.77 20.54 -9.40
CA GLU A 37 10.37 21.74 -8.66
C GLU A 37 9.21 21.43 -7.72
N LYS A 38 8.21 20.70 -8.24
CA LYS A 38 7.15 20.09 -7.45
C LYS A 38 7.74 19.26 -6.30
N TYR A 39 8.62 18.31 -6.57
CA TYR A 39 9.31 17.50 -5.55
C TYR A 39 10.03 18.34 -4.49
N LYS A 40 10.80 19.36 -4.87
CA LYS A 40 11.49 20.26 -3.93
C LYS A 40 10.51 21.00 -3.02
N LYS A 41 9.40 21.46 -3.59
CA LYS A 41 8.30 22.08 -2.85
C LYS A 41 7.57 21.07 -1.95
N TYR A 42 7.54 19.79 -2.32
CA TYR A 42 6.88 18.71 -1.58
C TYR A 42 7.70 18.17 -0.41
N VAL A 43 9.03 18.05 -0.55
CA VAL A 43 9.92 17.75 0.58
C VAL A 43 9.84 18.86 1.65
N THR A 44 9.57 20.09 1.23
CA THR A 44 9.41 21.24 2.13
C THR A 44 7.99 21.40 2.69
N ASN A 45 6.94 20.98 1.97
CA ASN A 45 5.53 21.18 2.36
C ASN A 45 4.74 19.90 2.74
N ASP A 46 5.35 18.72 2.66
CA ASP A 46 4.73 17.41 2.99
C ASP A 46 3.46 17.10 2.17
N GLU A 47 3.51 17.22 0.83
CA GLU A 47 2.34 17.10 -0.07
C GLU A 47 2.24 15.79 -0.89
N LEU A 48 3.26 14.90 -0.91
CA LEU A 48 3.19 13.61 -1.63
C LEU A 48 2.97 12.38 -0.71
N PRO A 49 2.07 11.45 -1.09
CA PRO A 49 1.80 10.21 -0.34
C PRO A 49 3.07 9.40 -0.13
N ARG A 50 3.50 9.31 1.13
CA ARG A 50 4.62 8.46 1.56
C ARG A 50 4.16 7.08 2.01
N TYR A 51 2.94 6.98 2.51
CA TYR A 51 2.47 5.77 3.17
C TYR A 51 1.22 5.25 2.51
N LEU A 52 1.23 3.96 2.13
CA LEU A 52 0.06 3.16 1.85
C LEU A 52 -0.31 2.45 3.14
N TYR A 53 -1.53 2.63 3.61
CA TYR A 53 -1.99 2.08 4.89
C TYR A 53 -3.16 1.14 4.72
N LEU A 54 -3.32 0.28 5.73
CA LEU A 54 -4.56 -0.43 6.00
C LEU A 54 -5.09 -0.03 7.38
N ILE A 55 -6.26 0.63 7.41
CA ILE A 55 -6.95 0.98 8.65
C ILE A 55 -8.14 0.04 8.85
N ARG A 56 -8.29 -0.52 10.04
CA ARG A 56 -9.43 -1.35 10.43
C ARG A 56 -10.45 -0.54 11.21
N ARG A 57 -11.73 -0.78 10.95
CA ARG A 57 -12.82 -0.46 11.88
C ARG A 57 -12.94 -1.57 12.92
N THR A 58 -12.57 -1.26 14.16
CA THR A 58 -12.49 -2.22 15.27
C THR A 58 -13.82 -2.95 15.49
N GLY A 59 -13.75 -4.24 15.86
CA GLY A 59 -14.93 -5.09 16.04
C GLY A 59 -15.59 -5.57 14.75
N THR A 60 -15.01 -5.27 13.58
CA THR A 60 -15.61 -5.59 12.27
C THR A 60 -14.57 -6.12 11.28
N LYS A 61 -15.05 -6.56 10.10
CA LYS A 61 -14.21 -7.01 8.96
C LYS A 61 -13.99 -5.91 7.92
N TYR A 62 -14.25 -4.65 8.27
CA TYR A 62 -14.09 -3.53 7.35
C TYR A 62 -12.72 -2.88 7.50
N TYR A 63 -12.03 -2.76 6.38
CA TYR A 63 -10.71 -2.18 6.26
C TYR A 63 -10.71 -1.11 5.19
N LYS A 64 -9.96 -0.04 5.39
CA LYS A 64 -9.73 1.02 4.43
C LYS A 64 -8.30 0.91 3.92
N ILE A 65 -8.16 0.82 2.60
CA ILE A 65 -6.86 0.94 1.92
C ILE A 65 -6.76 2.38 1.43
N GLY A 66 -5.67 3.06 1.76
CA GLY A 66 -5.46 4.41 1.22
C GLY A 66 -4.03 4.89 1.37
N ILE A 67 -3.73 6.03 0.75
CA ILE A 67 -2.43 6.68 0.87
C ILE A 67 -2.46 8.00 1.67
N THR A 68 -1.36 8.32 2.35
CA THR A 68 -1.19 9.57 3.12
C THR A 68 0.28 9.89 3.39
N ASN A 69 0.54 11.11 3.87
CA ASN A 69 1.87 11.60 4.25
C ASN A 69 1.99 11.64 5.77
N ASP A 70 0.84 11.78 6.45
CA ASP A 70 0.72 11.79 7.90
C ASP A 70 -0.36 10.80 8.34
N LEU A 71 0.10 9.63 8.78
CA LEU A 71 -0.75 8.54 9.27
C LEU A 71 -1.60 8.97 10.47
N ASN A 72 -1.04 9.78 11.38
CA ASN A 72 -1.73 10.21 12.61
C ASN A 72 -2.84 11.21 12.28
N LYS A 73 -2.55 12.20 11.45
CA LYS A 73 -3.54 13.19 10.97
C LYS A 73 -4.63 12.52 10.13
N ARG A 74 -4.27 11.53 9.30
CA ARG A 74 -5.26 10.78 8.51
C ARG A 74 -6.17 9.96 9.41
N LEU A 75 -5.61 9.23 10.39
CA LEU A 75 -6.39 8.44 11.33
C LEU A 75 -7.35 9.32 12.14
N SER A 76 -6.87 10.44 12.69
CA SER A 76 -7.70 11.37 13.47
C SER A 76 -8.81 11.98 12.63
N THR A 77 -8.51 12.37 11.38
CA THR A 77 -9.49 12.92 10.44
C THR A 77 -10.57 11.90 10.07
N LEU A 78 -10.22 10.63 9.88
CA LEU A 78 -11.21 9.58 9.62
C LEU A 78 -12.03 9.25 10.86
N GLN A 79 -11.42 9.32 12.05
CA GLN A 79 -12.08 9.04 13.32
C GLN A 79 -13.18 10.07 13.65
N THR A 80 -13.03 11.35 13.28
CA THR A 80 -14.08 12.37 13.52
C THR A 80 -15.41 12.02 12.85
N GLY A 81 -15.36 11.36 11.69
CA GLY A 81 -16.53 10.89 10.95
C GLY A 81 -16.98 9.46 11.27
N CYS A 82 -16.33 8.78 12.23
CA CYS A 82 -16.61 7.39 12.56
C CYS A 82 -16.87 7.23 14.06
N PRO A 83 -18.05 6.73 14.48
CA PRO A 83 -18.31 6.48 15.90
C PRO A 83 -17.59 5.24 16.45
N HIS A 84 -17.01 4.41 15.57
CA HIS A 84 -16.25 3.23 15.96
C HIS A 84 -14.76 3.53 15.96
N GLU A 85 -14.02 2.89 16.87
CA GLU A 85 -12.56 3.02 16.95
C GLU A 85 -11.89 2.53 15.66
N LEU A 86 -11.03 3.36 15.09
CA LEU A 86 -10.19 3.04 13.94
C LEU A 86 -8.76 2.74 14.40
N ARG A 87 -8.13 1.73 13.78
CA ARG A 87 -6.74 1.35 14.06
C ARG A 87 -5.97 1.11 12.78
N ILE A 88 -4.74 1.60 12.71
CA ILE A 88 -3.82 1.24 11.62
C ILE A 88 -3.30 -0.18 11.90
N ILE A 89 -3.44 -1.08 10.93
CA ILE A 89 -2.97 -2.48 11.04
C ILE A 89 -1.54 -2.60 10.55
N PHE A 90 -1.24 -1.97 9.41
CA PHE A 90 0.10 -1.80 8.89
C PHE A 90 0.13 -0.58 7.96
N TYR A 91 1.34 -0.15 7.62
CA TYR A 91 1.59 0.74 6.50
C TYR A 91 2.87 0.32 5.76
N ALA A 92 2.95 0.66 4.47
CA ALA A 92 4.14 0.52 3.64
C ALA A 92 4.62 1.92 3.24
N GLU A 93 5.92 2.16 3.35
CA GLU A 93 6.54 3.41 2.91
C GLU A 93 6.94 3.31 1.44
N ALA A 94 6.72 4.38 0.67
CA ALA A 94 7.18 4.51 -0.70
C ALA A 94 8.71 4.40 -0.75
N ASP A 95 9.23 3.89 -1.86
CA ASP A 95 10.67 3.98 -2.11
C ASP A 95 11.08 5.46 -2.22
N MET A 96 12.25 5.78 -1.66
CA MET A 96 12.84 7.11 -1.74
C MET A 96 13.17 7.50 -3.19
N ASP A 97 13.39 6.51 -4.06
CA ASP A 97 13.59 6.71 -5.49
C ASP A 97 12.27 6.99 -6.25
N ASP A 98 11.10 6.68 -5.65
CA ASP A 98 9.79 7.14 -6.12
C ASP A 98 9.45 8.53 -5.57
N TYR A 99 10.30 9.49 -5.93
CA TYR A 99 10.19 10.88 -5.49
C TYR A 99 8.89 11.57 -5.91
N LEU A 100 8.09 10.97 -6.81
CA LEU A 100 6.78 11.47 -7.24
C LEU A 100 5.60 10.70 -6.64
N GLY A 101 5.84 9.67 -5.81
CA GLY A 101 4.80 8.81 -5.24
C GLY A 101 3.94 8.12 -6.31
N LYS A 102 4.49 7.89 -7.50
CA LYS A 102 3.78 7.30 -8.64
C LYS A 102 3.48 5.83 -8.40
N GLU A 103 4.47 5.09 -7.90
CA GLU A 103 4.33 3.67 -7.62
C GLU A 103 3.34 3.46 -6.49
N ILE A 104 3.46 4.19 -5.38
CA ILE A 104 2.56 3.97 -4.25
C ILE A 104 1.10 4.29 -4.59
N LYS A 105 0.88 5.31 -5.42
CA LYS A 105 -0.45 5.64 -5.96
C LYS A 105 -0.95 4.57 -6.92
N TYR A 106 -0.09 4.08 -7.83
CA TYR A 106 -0.44 2.98 -8.72
C TYR A 106 -0.84 1.72 -7.94
N ILE A 107 -0.07 1.37 -6.91
CA ILE A 107 -0.33 0.22 -6.05
C ILE A 107 -1.67 0.38 -5.30
N GLU A 108 -1.98 1.57 -4.77
CA GLU A 108 -3.28 1.84 -4.16
C GLU A 108 -4.42 1.56 -5.14
N GLU A 109 -4.36 2.14 -6.34
CA GLU A 109 -5.37 1.96 -7.39
C GLU A 109 -5.48 0.50 -7.82
N PHE A 110 -4.35 -0.20 -7.94
CA PHE A 110 -4.29 -1.63 -8.22
C PHE A 110 -5.00 -2.42 -7.13
N LEU A 111 -4.68 -2.22 -5.84
CA LEU A 111 -5.32 -2.95 -4.73
C LEU A 111 -6.82 -2.66 -4.66
N HIS A 112 -7.23 -1.42 -4.92
CA HIS A 112 -8.64 -1.04 -5.00
C HIS A 112 -9.40 -1.78 -6.11
N LYS A 113 -8.77 -1.99 -7.27
CA LYS A 113 -9.32 -2.78 -8.38
C LYS A 113 -9.30 -4.28 -8.07
N ASN A 114 -8.19 -4.77 -7.51
CA ASN A 114 -7.99 -6.17 -7.15
C ASN A 114 -9.08 -6.65 -6.17
N PHE A 115 -9.41 -5.84 -5.16
CA PHE A 115 -10.44 -6.15 -4.17
C PHE A 115 -11.80 -5.52 -4.47
N ASN A 116 -12.11 -5.28 -5.74
CA ASN A 116 -13.38 -4.66 -6.12
C ASN A 116 -14.61 -5.49 -5.69
N GLU A 117 -14.50 -6.82 -5.70
CA GLU A 117 -15.57 -7.72 -5.22
C GLU A 117 -15.80 -7.61 -3.70
N GLN A 118 -14.76 -7.27 -2.94
CA GLN A 118 -14.82 -7.06 -1.48
C GLN A 118 -15.16 -5.61 -1.13
N ARG A 119 -15.29 -4.72 -2.11
CA ARG A 119 -15.58 -3.30 -1.88
C ARG A 119 -16.96 -3.14 -1.26
N HIS A 120 -17.01 -2.50 -0.10
CA HIS A 120 -18.24 -2.19 0.61
C HIS A 120 -18.77 -0.79 0.28
N ARG A 121 -17.96 0.25 0.51
CA ARG A 121 -18.33 1.65 0.21
C ARG A 121 -17.09 2.53 0.09
N GLY A 122 -16.96 3.23 -1.05
CA GLY A 122 -15.78 4.04 -1.33
C GLY A 122 -14.52 3.18 -1.28
N GLU A 123 -13.59 3.55 -0.41
CA GLU A 123 -12.31 2.85 -0.20
C GLU A 123 -12.36 1.86 0.98
N TRP A 124 -13.55 1.47 1.44
CA TRP A 124 -13.72 0.45 2.48
C TRP A 124 -14.04 -0.91 1.87
N PHE A 125 -13.35 -1.94 2.35
CA PHE A 125 -13.37 -3.31 1.86
C PHE A 125 -13.68 -4.28 3.00
N LYS A 126 -14.41 -5.35 2.71
CA LYS A 126 -14.69 -6.44 3.64
C LYS A 126 -13.65 -7.54 3.47
N LEU A 127 -12.58 -7.49 4.27
CA LEU A 127 -11.42 -8.38 4.16
C LEU A 127 -11.32 -9.34 5.36
N ASP A 128 -10.62 -10.44 5.16
CA ASP A 128 -10.21 -11.37 6.23
C ASP A 128 -8.68 -11.45 6.35
N TYR A 129 -8.19 -12.25 7.30
CA TYR A 129 -6.77 -12.32 7.60
C TYR A 129 -5.93 -12.96 6.49
N HIS A 130 -6.53 -13.73 5.56
CA HIS A 130 -5.83 -14.22 4.38
C HIS A 130 -5.57 -13.08 3.40
N HIS A 131 -6.58 -12.23 3.14
CA HIS A 131 -6.39 -11.05 2.30
C HIS A 131 -5.34 -10.10 2.88
N LEU A 132 -5.39 -9.86 4.20
CA LEU A 132 -4.40 -9.03 4.89
C LEU A 132 -2.98 -9.59 4.73
N SER A 133 -2.84 -10.91 4.91
CA SER A 133 -1.57 -11.60 4.71
C SER A 133 -1.05 -11.44 3.30
N ASP A 134 -1.91 -11.64 2.29
CA ASP A 134 -1.52 -11.57 0.89
C ASP A 134 -1.10 -10.16 0.48
N ILE A 135 -1.80 -9.12 0.96
CA ILE A 135 -1.41 -7.72 0.73
C ILE A 135 -0.01 -7.47 1.31
N VAL A 136 0.24 -7.87 2.55
CA VAL A 136 1.55 -7.63 3.18
C VAL A 136 2.65 -8.43 2.47
N MET A 137 2.41 -9.70 2.11
CA MET A 137 3.36 -10.50 1.32
C MET A 137 3.68 -9.84 -0.02
N PHE A 138 2.66 -9.31 -0.71
CA PHE A 138 2.83 -8.61 -1.98
C PHE A 138 3.68 -7.34 -1.81
N LEU A 139 3.37 -6.50 -0.81
CA LEU A 139 4.11 -5.26 -0.58
C LEU A 139 5.54 -5.50 -0.11
N ASP A 140 5.76 -6.46 0.79
CA ASP A 140 7.06 -6.77 1.41
C ASP A 140 7.99 -7.55 0.46
N LEU A 141 7.47 -8.53 -0.29
CA LEU A 141 8.31 -9.45 -1.07
C LEU A 141 8.31 -9.20 -2.58
N ASN A 142 7.18 -8.77 -3.17
CA ASN A 142 7.13 -8.50 -4.61
C ASN A 142 7.53 -7.06 -4.93
N ARG A 143 7.12 -6.11 -4.07
CA ARG A 143 7.43 -4.68 -4.23
C ARG A 143 8.61 -4.22 -3.38
N GLU A 144 9.09 -5.05 -2.46
CA GLU A 144 10.22 -4.74 -1.57
C GLU A 144 10.04 -3.43 -0.78
N LEU A 145 8.78 -3.03 -0.52
CA LEU A 145 8.48 -1.82 0.22
C LEU A 145 8.75 -2.02 1.70
N ALA A 146 9.16 -0.96 2.40
CA ALA A 146 9.36 -0.99 3.84
C ALA A 146 8.00 -1.08 4.56
N VAL A 147 7.54 -2.31 4.82
CA VAL A 147 6.30 -2.55 5.56
C VAL A 147 6.52 -2.48 7.07
N ARG A 148 5.61 -1.80 7.77
CA ARG A 148 5.57 -1.66 9.23
C ARG A 148 4.26 -2.23 9.76
N ILE A 149 4.37 -3.32 10.51
CA ILE A 149 3.22 -4.04 11.09
C ILE A 149 2.92 -3.50 12.48
N LEU A 150 1.68 -3.07 12.71
CA LEU A 150 1.21 -2.52 13.99
C LEU A 150 0.22 -3.44 14.71
N SER A 151 -0.32 -4.47 14.03
CA SER A 151 -1.13 -5.50 14.69
C SER A 151 -0.72 -6.91 14.34
N THR A 152 -0.15 -7.61 15.31
CA THR A 152 0.33 -8.99 15.14
C THR A 152 -0.79 -10.02 15.02
N ASN A 153 -1.92 -9.76 15.68
CA ASN A 153 -3.04 -10.70 15.72
C ASN A 153 -3.72 -10.80 14.35
N GLU A 154 -4.04 -9.66 13.74
CA GLU A 154 -4.63 -9.56 12.41
C GLU A 154 -3.69 -10.06 11.30
N LEU A 155 -2.38 -10.00 11.51
CA LEU A 155 -1.36 -10.50 10.57
C LEU A 155 -0.74 -11.84 10.99
N SER A 156 -1.44 -12.60 11.83
CA SER A 156 -1.01 -13.95 12.23
C SER A 156 -0.75 -14.88 11.04
N HIS A 157 -1.60 -14.82 10.00
CA HIS A 157 -1.40 -15.59 8.77
C HIS A 157 -0.14 -15.18 8.00
N TYR A 158 0.19 -13.88 7.96
CA TYR A 158 1.42 -13.39 7.34
C TYR A 158 2.65 -13.99 8.04
N PHE A 159 2.71 -13.91 9.37
CA PHE A 159 3.86 -14.47 10.11
C PHE A 159 3.97 -15.99 9.95
N GLN A 160 2.87 -16.71 9.87
CA GLN A 160 2.87 -18.15 9.59
C GLN A 160 3.40 -18.45 8.18
N LYS A 161 2.93 -17.73 7.15
CA LYS A 161 3.41 -17.87 5.77
C LYS A 161 4.89 -17.54 5.66
N ARG A 162 5.34 -16.42 6.24
CA ARG A 162 6.74 -15.97 6.20
C ARG A 162 7.71 -16.98 6.81
N ARG A 163 7.33 -17.61 7.93
CA ARG A 163 8.14 -18.67 8.57
C ARG A 163 8.26 -19.90 7.69
N ARG A 164 7.17 -20.33 7.05
CA ARG A 164 7.21 -21.47 6.12
C ARG A 164 8.14 -21.17 4.94
N PHE A 165 7.97 -20.00 4.32
CA PHE A 165 8.82 -19.57 3.22
C PHE A 165 10.31 -19.48 3.59
N GLY A 166 10.63 -18.96 4.77
CA GLY A 166 12.01 -18.88 5.25
C GLY A 166 12.64 -20.25 5.54
N ASN A 167 11.85 -21.22 6.02
CA ASN A 167 12.33 -22.58 6.27
C ASN A 167 12.45 -23.43 5.00
N ASP A 168 11.72 -23.09 3.93
CA ASP A 168 11.80 -23.78 2.63
C ASP A 168 12.97 -23.28 1.76
N ALA A 169 13.71 -22.26 2.21
CA ALA A 169 14.85 -21.65 1.53
C ALA A 169 16.23 -22.05 2.11
N GLU A 170 16.25 -22.88 3.16
CA GLU A 170 17.44 -23.54 3.74
C GLU A 170 17.54 -25.00 3.28
#